data_AF-A0A9E1DWP7-F1
#
_entry.id   AF-A0A9E1DWP7-F1
#
_cell.length_a   1.000
_cell.length_b   1.000
_cell.length_c   1.000
_cell.angle_alpha   90.00
_cell.angle_beta   90.00
_cell.angle_gamma   90.00
#
_symmetry.space_group_name_H-M   'P 1'
#
loop_
_entity.id
_entity.type
_entity.pdbx_description
1 polymer ?
#
loop_
_entity_poly.entity_id
_entity_poly.type
_entity_poly.pdbx_seq_one_letter_code
_entity_poly.pdbx_strand_id
1 'polypeptide(L)'
;MQTTIYYRETDQYLIKKLEEMAHRERKSKSACLLSILEEYFEARNRVGEILSDLGAISSGNLRKALEKQKEEGDGKKIGEIMLEEKYIKEIDLDRALEIQKS
;
A
#
# COMPACT_ATOMS: atom_id res chain seq x y z
N MET A 1 17.78 -3.94 -14.85
CA MET A 1 18.10 -4.91 -13.78
C MET A 1 17.51 -6.25 -14.19
N GLN A 2 18.29 -7.34 -14.12
CA GLN A 2 17.80 -8.68 -14.42
C GLN A 2 17.58 -9.41 -13.10
N THR A 3 16.35 -9.87 -12.85
CA THR A 3 15.97 -10.58 -11.62
C THR A 3 15.41 -11.95 -12.01
N THR A 4 15.95 -13.01 -11.44
CA THR A 4 15.45 -14.38 -11.62
C THR A 4 14.61 -14.75 -10.41
N ILE A 5 13.35 -15.15 -10.63
CA ILE A 5 12.43 -15.56 -9.57
C ILE A 5 12.22 -17.06 -9.69
N TYR A 6 12.52 -17.79 -8.62
CA TYR A 6 12.32 -19.23 -8.52
C TYR A 6 11.02 -19.52 -7.78
N TYR A 7 10.23 -20.45 -8.31
CA TYR A 7 9.00 -20.94 -7.70
C TYR A 7 9.01 -22.47 -7.72
N ARG A 8 8.34 -23.07 -6.75
CA ARG A 8 8.21 -24.53 -6.59
C ARG A 8 6.94 -25.01 -7.29
N GLU A 9 6.81 -26.33 -7.46
CA GLU A 9 5.57 -26.93 -7.97
C GLU A 9 4.35 -26.60 -7.09
N THR A 10 4.55 -26.40 -5.79
CA THR A 10 3.50 -25.98 -4.86
C THR A 10 2.92 -24.60 -5.19
N ASP A 11 3.67 -23.77 -5.92
CA ASP A 11 3.31 -22.39 -6.20
C ASP A 11 2.53 -22.26 -7.53
N GLN A 12 2.29 -23.39 -8.23
CA GLN A 12 1.59 -23.45 -9.52
C GLN A 12 0.25 -22.69 -9.53
N TYR A 13 -0.48 -22.73 -8.41
CA TYR A 13 -1.72 -21.99 -8.25
C TYR A 13 -1.52 -20.47 -8.38
N LEU A 14 -0.48 -19.92 -7.77
CA LEU A 14 -0.17 -18.49 -7.81
C LEU A 14 0.32 -18.08 -9.20
N ILE A 15 1.12 -18.93 -9.85
CA ILE A 15 1.58 -18.70 -11.23
C ILE A 15 0.39 -18.63 -12.19
N LYS A 16 -0.57 -19.56 -12.08
CA LYS A 16 -1.77 -19.53 -12.92
C LYS A 16 -2.57 -18.23 -12.73
N LYS A 17 -2.76 -17.79 -11.49
CA LYS A 17 -3.43 -16.51 -11.19
C LYS A 17 -2.70 -15.30 -11.79
N LEU A 18 -1.37 -15.29 -11.69
CA LEU A 18 -0.53 -14.23 -12.26
C LEU A 18 -0.71 -14.16 -13.78
N GLU A 19 -0.77 -15.29 -14.47
CA GLU A 19 -0.99 -15.36 -15.92
C GLU A 19 -2.37 -14.82 -16.31
N GLU A 20 -3.42 -15.24 -15.61
CA GLU A 20 -4.79 -14.76 -15.82
C GLU A 20 -4.86 -13.22 -15.64
N MET A 21 -4.24 -12.70 -14.58
CA MET A 21 -4.16 -11.26 -14.31
C MET A 21 -3.36 -10.51 -15.40
N ALA A 22 -2.21 -11.05 -15.81
CA ALA A 22 -1.37 -10.45 -16.85
C ALA A 22 -2.11 -10.34 -18.19
N HIS A 23 -2.88 -11.38 -18.56
CA HIS A 23 -3.73 -11.36 -19.75
C HIS A 23 -4.82 -10.29 -19.66
N ARG A 24 -5.51 -10.19 -18.51
CA ARG A 24 -6.56 -9.19 -18.28
C ARG A 24 -6.02 -7.76 -18.40
N GLU A 25 -4.82 -7.52 -17.87
CA GLU A 25 -4.19 -6.20 -17.87
C GLU A 25 -3.35 -5.90 -19.11
N ARG A 26 -3.27 -6.84 -20.07
CA ARG A 26 -2.39 -6.76 -21.26
C ARG A 26 -0.94 -6.43 -20.90
N LYS A 27 -0.44 -7.03 -19.81
CA LYS A 27 0.95 -6.91 -19.34
C LYS A 27 1.69 -8.23 -19.52
N SER A 28 3.01 -8.20 -19.54
CA SER A 28 3.81 -9.43 -19.42
C SER A 28 3.69 -10.00 -18.01
N LYS A 29 3.95 -11.31 -17.84
CA LYS A 29 3.97 -11.95 -16.51
C LYS A 29 4.94 -11.25 -15.56
N SER A 30 6.13 -10.90 -16.05
CA SER A 30 7.15 -10.19 -15.27
C SER A 30 6.67 -8.79 -14.86
N ALA A 31 6.05 -8.03 -15.77
CA ALA A 31 5.52 -6.71 -15.43
C ALA A 31 4.37 -6.79 -14.42
N CYS A 32 3.48 -7.77 -14.58
CA CYS A 32 2.39 -8.04 -13.65
C CYS A 32 2.93 -8.41 -12.25
N LEU A 33 3.93 -9.28 -12.19
CA LEU A 33 4.57 -9.70 -10.94
C LEU A 33 5.27 -8.53 -10.25
N LEU A 34 6.00 -7.71 -11.02
CA LEU A 34 6.63 -6.50 -10.49
C LEU A 34 5.58 -5.54 -9.91
N SER A 35 4.47 -5.28 -10.61
CA SER A 35 3.39 -4.43 -10.07
C SER A 35 2.79 -4.98 -8.77
N ILE A 36 2.64 -6.30 -8.63
CA ILE A 36 2.15 -6.91 -7.38
C ILE A 36 3.17 -6.73 -6.25
N LEU A 37 4.46 -6.93 -6.54
CA LEU A 37 5.52 -6.75 -5.54
C LEU A 37 5.64 -5.27 -5.14
N GLU A 38 5.61 -4.36 -6.11
CA GLU A 38 5.55 -2.92 -5.90
C GLU A 38 4.35 -2.57 -5.03
N GLU A 39 3.14 -3.01 -5.38
CA GLU A 39 1.96 -2.74 -4.55
C GLU A 39 2.10 -3.30 -3.13
N TYR A 40 2.62 -4.52 -2.97
CA TYR A 40 2.79 -5.14 -1.66
C TYR A 40 3.84 -4.43 -0.78
N PHE A 41 4.97 -4.01 -1.36
CA PHE A 41 6.06 -3.36 -0.62
C PHE A 41 5.88 -1.84 -0.53
N GLU A 42 5.35 -1.17 -1.55
CA GLU A 42 4.99 0.25 -1.50
C GLU A 42 3.75 0.50 -0.66
N ALA A 43 2.83 -0.46 -0.52
CA ALA A 43 1.77 -0.36 0.49
C ALA A 43 2.36 -0.17 1.89
N ARG A 44 3.50 -0.82 2.21
CA ARG A 44 4.22 -0.62 3.48
C ARG A 44 4.89 0.76 3.58
N ASN A 45 5.05 1.47 2.46
CA ASN A 45 5.52 2.86 2.45
C ASN A 45 4.36 3.87 2.52
N ARG A 46 3.10 3.44 2.54
CA ARG A 46 1.97 4.37 2.70
C ARG A 46 1.85 4.76 4.17
N VAL A 47 1.83 6.06 4.44
CA VAL A 47 1.68 6.62 5.79
C VAL A 47 0.51 5.99 6.56
N GLY A 48 -0.62 5.73 5.90
CA GLY A 48 -1.79 5.10 6.52
C GLY A 48 -1.55 3.67 7.01
N GLU A 49 -0.80 2.86 6.25
CA GLU A 49 -0.45 1.49 6.65
C GLU A 49 0.61 1.50 7.76
N ILE A 50 1.61 2.39 7.66
CA ILE A 50 2.63 2.56 8.71
C ILE A 50 1.97 2.96 10.04
N LEU A 51 1.03 3.91 10.02
CA LEU A 51 0.27 4.30 11.21
C LEU A 51 -0.57 3.15 11.77
N SER A 52 -1.12 2.29 10.91
CA SER A 52 -1.87 1.10 11.32
C SER A 52 -0.95 0.07 11.98
N ASP A 53 0.20 -0.21 11.38
CA ASP A 53 1.22 -1.13 11.90
C ASP A 53 1.80 -0.65 13.24
N LEU A 54 1.95 0.66 13.43
CA LEU A 54 2.34 1.27 14.70
C LEU A 54 1.23 1.24 15.76
N GLY A 55 0.00 0.85 15.40
CA GLY A 55 -1.17 0.90 16.28
C GLY A 55 -1.66 2.33 16.60
N ALA A 56 -1.20 3.33 15.84
CA ALA A 56 -1.55 4.74 16.03
C ALA A 56 -2.94 5.07 15.48
N ILE A 57 -3.43 4.30 14.50
CA ILE A 57 -4.77 4.47 13.91
C ILE A 57 -5.50 3.12 13.82
N SER A 58 -6.82 3.14 13.98
CA SER A 58 -7.66 1.96 13.73
C SER A 58 -8.00 1.82 12.24
N SER A 59 -8.22 0.59 11.77
CA SER A 59 -8.66 0.33 10.39
C SER A 59 -9.96 1.06 10.01
N GLY A 60 -10.87 1.23 10.98
CA GLY A 60 -12.10 2.01 10.78
C GLY A 60 -11.85 3.50 10.57
N ASN A 61 -10.94 4.10 11.32
CA ASN A 61 -10.58 5.52 11.19
C ASN A 61 -9.74 5.78 9.94
N LEU A 62 -8.82 4.86 9.61
CA LEU A 62 -8.07 4.90 8.35
C LEU A 62 -9.01 4.89 7.15
N ARG A 63 -10.03 4.02 7.15
CA ARG A 63 -11.03 3.98 6.07
C ARG A 63 -11.80 5.29 5.93
N LYS A 64 -12.26 5.88 7.04
CA LYS A 64 -12.95 7.18 7.04
C LYS A 64 -12.06 8.30 6.49
N ALA A 65 -10.79 8.32 6.89
CA ALA A 65 -9.83 9.30 6.38
C ALA A 65 -9.62 9.15 4.86
N LEU A 66 -9.55 7.91 4.34
CA LEU A 66 -9.42 7.64 2.91
C LEU A 66 -10.68 8.02 2.12
N GLU A 67 -11.87 7.76 2.67
CA GLU A 67 -13.14 8.20 2.08
C GLU A 67 -13.18 9.73 1.97
N LYS A 68 -12.81 10.42 3.05
CA LYS A 68 -12.74 11.89 3.07
C LYS A 68 -11.70 12.44 2.09
N GLN A 69 -10.53 11.81 1.98
CA GLN A 69 -9.52 12.19 1.00
C GLN A 69 -10.04 12.08 -0.44
N LYS A 70 -10.82 11.03 -0.72
CA LYS A 70 -11.44 10.83 -2.04
C LYS A 70 -12.51 11.88 -2.35
N GLU A 71 -13.25 12.34 -1.34
CA GLU A 71 -14.25 13.40 -1.47
C GLU A 71 -13.60 14.79 -1.66
N GLU A 72 -12.51 15.09 -0.96
CA GLU A 72 -11.78 16.36 -1.05
C GLU A 72 -10.85 16.45 -2.28
N GLY A 73 -10.54 15.32 -2.92
CA GLY A 73 -9.65 15.23 -4.09
C GLY A 73 -8.16 15.37 -3.73
N ASP A 74 -7.32 15.68 -4.73
CA ASP A 74 -5.84 15.78 -4.57
C ASP A 74 -5.37 16.98 -3.73
N GLY A 75 -6.29 17.68 -3.04
CA GLY A 75 -5.98 18.89 -2.27
C GLY A 75 -5.30 18.64 -0.92
N LYS A 76 -5.59 17.51 -0.25
CA LYS A 76 -5.06 17.20 1.09
C LYS A 76 -4.39 15.83 1.18
N LYS A 77 -3.30 15.77 1.93
CA LYS A 77 -2.62 14.51 2.23
C LYS A 77 -3.36 13.75 3.32
N ILE A 78 -3.33 12.43 3.24
CA ILE A 78 -4.01 11.55 4.20
C ILE A 78 -3.60 11.81 5.66
N GLY A 79 -2.32 12.10 5.91
CA GLY A 79 -1.82 12.43 7.24
C GLY A 79 -2.39 13.73 7.82
N GLU A 80 -2.63 14.73 6.97
CA GLU A 80 -3.25 16.01 7.39
C GLU A 80 -4.71 15.78 7.76
N ILE A 81 -5.43 14.99 6.95
CA ILE A 81 -6.81 14.59 7.23
C ILE A 81 -6.90 13.83 8.56
N MET A 82 -5.98 12.90 8.82
CA MET A 82 -5.95 12.15 10.07
C MET A 82 -5.65 13.03 11.30
N LEU A 83 -4.84 14.07 11.16
CA LEU A 83 -4.59 15.05 12.22
C LEU A 83 -5.79 15.96 12.48
N GLU A 84 -6.41 16.50 11.42
CA GLU A 84 -7.60 17.35 11.53
C GLU A 84 -8.77 16.60 12.19
N GLU A 85 -8.97 15.34 11.81
CA GLU A 85 -10.00 14.45 12.36
C GLU A 85 -9.65 13.91 13.75
N LYS A 86 -8.44 14.22 14.27
CA LYS A 86 -7.92 13.74 15.56
C LYS A 86 -7.85 12.21 15.67
N TYR A 87 -7.65 11.52 14.54
CA TYR A 87 -7.46 10.08 14.51
C TYR A 87 -6.05 9.67 14.95
N ILE A 88 -5.07 10.56 14.78
CA ILE A 88 -3.67 10.38 15.18
C ILE A 88 -3.16 11.66 15.87
N LYS A 89 -2.03 11.58 16.57
CA LYS A 89 -1.30 12.76 17.06
C LYS A 89 -0.15 13.12 16.12
N GLU A 90 0.34 14.35 16.24
CA GLU A 90 1.49 14.86 15.48
C GLU A 90 2.72 13.95 15.61
N ILE A 91 3.01 13.49 16.84
CA ILE A 91 4.10 12.55 17.12
C ILE A 91 3.95 11.20 16.39
N ASP A 92 2.72 10.74 16.17
CA ASP A 92 2.45 9.49 15.48
C ASP A 92 2.71 9.66 13.97
N LEU A 93 2.30 10.81 13.41
CA LEU A 93 2.54 11.15 12.01
C LEU A 93 4.04 11.33 11.73
N ASP A 94 4.76 12.05 12.58
CA ASP A 94 6.21 12.26 12.43
C ASP A 94 6.96 10.93 12.39
N ARG A 95 6.64 10.03 13.34
CA ARG A 95 7.23 8.69 13.39
C ARG A 95 6.91 7.87 12.15
N ALA A 96 5.68 7.97 11.63
CA ALA A 96 5.30 7.29 10.40
C ALA A 96 6.05 7.84 9.17
N LEU A 97 6.28 9.15 9.10
CA LEU A 97 7.04 9.80 8.03
C LEU A 97 8.54 9.47 8.08
N GLU A 98 9.12 9.27 9.27
CA GLU A 98 10.49 8.77 9.41
C GLU A 98 10.63 7.36 8.83
N ILE A 99 9.68 6.47 9.14
CA ILE A 99 9.67 5.09 8.61
C ILE A 99 9.45 5.09 7.10
N GLN A 100 8.56 5.94 6.58
CA GLN A 100 8.29 6.04 5.14
C GLN A 100 9.53 6.41 4.30
N LYS A 101 10.45 7.20 4.87
CA LYS A 101 11.66 7.69 4.18
C LYS A 101 12.82 6.69 4.23
N SER A 102 12.71 5.63 5.02
CA SER A 102 13.75 4.60 5.18
C SER A 102 13.66 3.51 4.12
#